data_AF-A0A8G1U104-F1
#
_entry.id   AF-A0A8G1U104-F1
#
_cell.length_a   1.000
_cell.length_b   1.000
_cell.length_c   1.000
_cell.angle_alpha   90.00
_cell.angle_beta   90.00
_cell.angle_gamma   90.00
#
_symmetry.space_group_name_H-M   'P 1'
#
loop_
_entity.id
_entity.type
_entity.pdbx_description
1 polymer ?
#
loop_
_entity_poly.entity_id
_entity_poly.type
_entity_poly.pdbx_seq_one_letter_code
_entity_poly.pdbx_strand_id
1 'polypeptide(L)'
;MAKQTTGKTRYASALLLAGVVLGAGASTAYVVMGKDGPPEAVKVVLGDGKSGPAGMAWVPGREFLMGSSHKLAQPNEMPAHKVSVSGFWMDVNDVTNAQFRRFVEATGYVTTAEQKPRWEDLKVQLPPGTPRPDDSLLVPGAMVFVGTESEVSLRDYSRWWRYVPGANWRHPQGPGSSIAGKDDHPVVQVSYQDAMAYAKWAGKRLPTESEWEMAARGGLEQATYAWGEELLPQGKAMANIWDTQQQQPFPVVKDEKVQVGTMPVGSFSPNGYGLYDMAGNVWQWTADWYRADAFKIQAQYRQPPADPAGPADSYDPDDGIVPPAAPKRVTRGGSFLCSDTYCISYRTSARRGTDPMNGMSHLGFRTVMTPAQWKLAQTARNGIASR
;
A
#
# COMPACT_ATOMS: atom_id res chain seq x y z
N MET A 1 -42.88 -7.00 -81.89
CA MET A 1 -42.00 -7.75 -82.82
C MET A 1 -40.95 -8.45 -81.95
N ALA A 2 -41.32 -9.61 -81.38
CA ALA A 2 -40.99 -10.98 -81.82
C ALA A 2 -39.60 -11.40 -81.28
N LYS A 3 -39.38 -12.43 -80.44
CA LYS A 3 -40.05 -13.71 -80.10
C LYS A 3 -39.56 -14.12 -78.67
N GLN A 4 -40.39 -14.72 -77.79
CA GLN A 4 -40.40 -16.17 -77.44
C GLN A 4 -39.01 -16.69 -76.94
N THR A 5 -38.80 -17.46 -75.86
CA THR A 5 -39.64 -18.27 -74.96
C THR A 5 -38.79 -18.70 -73.75
N THR A 6 -39.45 -19.17 -72.70
CA THR A 6 -39.01 -19.86 -71.47
C THR A 6 -37.93 -20.95 -71.60
N GLY A 7 -37.16 -21.21 -70.53
CA GLY A 7 -36.44 -22.47 -70.34
C GLY A 7 -35.65 -22.58 -69.02
N LYS A 8 -35.94 -23.62 -68.22
CA LYS A 8 -35.45 -23.88 -66.86
C LYS A 8 -34.13 -24.70 -66.83
N THR A 9 -33.48 -24.68 -65.66
CA THR A 9 -32.82 -25.80 -64.93
C THR A 9 -31.27 -25.95 -64.95
N ARG A 10 -30.69 -25.78 -63.75
CA ARG A 10 -29.55 -26.43 -63.02
C ARG A 10 -28.44 -27.17 -63.78
N TYR A 11 -27.19 -27.01 -63.33
CA TYR A 11 -26.15 -28.01 -62.91
C TYR A 11 -24.84 -27.21 -62.63
N ALA A 12 -24.31 -27.12 -61.41
CA ALA A 12 -23.41 -28.03 -60.69
C ALA A 12 -22.01 -28.24 -61.32
N SER A 13 -21.00 -27.75 -60.58
CA SER A 13 -19.67 -28.34 -60.34
C SER A 13 -18.59 -28.29 -61.44
N ALA A 14 -17.41 -27.80 -61.04
CA ALA A 14 -16.11 -28.50 -61.05
C ALA A 14 -14.95 -27.57 -61.45
N LEU A 15 -14.09 -27.32 -60.48
CA LEU A 15 -12.74 -26.75 -60.62
C LEU A 15 -11.81 -27.74 -61.32
N LEU A 16 -10.89 -27.23 -62.15
CA LEU A 16 -9.67 -27.91 -62.56
C LEU A 16 -8.52 -26.89 -62.74
N LEU A 17 -7.43 -27.15 -62.00
CA LEU A 17 -5.98 -27.14 -62.35
C LEU A 17 -5.38 -25.95 -63.15
N ALA A 18 -4.11 -25.51 -63.01
CA ALA A 18 -2.88 -25.91 -62.31
C ALA A 18 -1.95 -24.66 -62.28
N GLY A 19 -1.06 -24.46 -61.30
CA GLY A 19 0.40 -24.71 -61.40
C GLY A 19 1.14 -23.79 -62.39
N VAL A 20 2.12 -22.95 -62.03
CA VAL A 20 3.53 -23.27 -61.63
C VAL A 20 4.28 -21.91 -61.40
N VAL A 21 4.85 -21.60 -60.20
CA VAL A 21 6.32 -21.54 -59.82
C VAL A 21 7.06 -20.31 -60.42
N LEU A 22 7.96 -19.52 -59.81
CA LEU A 22 8.77 -19.49 -58.56
C LEU A 22 9.26 -18.03 -58.35
N GLY A 23 9.55 -17.64 -57.11
CA GLY A 23 10.34 -16.44 -56.80
C GLY A 23 10.71 -16.40 -55.33
N ALA A 24 11.98 -16.70 -55.03
CA ALA A 24 12.53 -16.85 -53.68
C ALA A 24 12.59 -15.53 -52.89
N GLY A 25 12.26 -15.60 -51.60
CA GLY A 25 12.44 -14.54 -50.62
C GLY A 25 12.22 -15.08 -49.21
N ALA A 26 13.23 -15.75 -48.65
CA ALA A 26 13.19 -16.23 -47.28
C ALA A 26 13.45 -15.07 -46.31
N SER A 27 12.40 -14.55 -45.69
CA SER A 27 12.51 -13.68 -44.51
C SER A 27 12.55 -14.55 -43.26
N THR A 28 13.75 -14.93 -42.83
CA THR A 28 13.98 -15.52 -41.51
C THR A 28 13.75 -14.45 -40.44
N ALA A 29 12.57 -14.44 -39.83
CA ALA A 29 12.34 -13.76 -38.57
C ALA A 29 13.08 -14.53 -37.48
N TYR A 30 14.23 -14.01 -37.04
CA TYR A 30 14.87 -14.45 -35.81
C TYR A 30 13.98 -14.05 -34.64
N VAL A 31 13.10 -14.95 -34.21
CA VAL A 31 12.55 -14.90 -32.87
C VAL A 31 13.68 -15.29 -31.93
N VAL A 32 14.27 -14.32 -31.26
CA VAL A 32 15.12 -14.58 -30.09
C VAL A 32 14.18 -15.11 -29.01
N MET A 33 14.00 -16.42 -28.96
CA MET A 33 13.44 -17.08 -27.78
C MET A 33 14.47 -16.90 -26.65
N GLY A 34 14.20 -15.94 -25.78
CA GLY A 34 14.85 -15.85 -24.48
C GLY A 34 14.71 -17.17 -23.73
N LYS A 35 15.74 -17.56 -23.00
CA LYS A 35 15.83 -18.78 -22.18
C LYS A 35 14.96 -18.75 -20.92
N ASP A 36 13.88 -17.98 -20.92
CA ASP A 36 13.03 -17.83 -19.75
C ASP A 36 11.69 -18.47 -20.07
N GLY A 37 11.45 -19.64 -19.48
CA GLY A 37 10.10 -20.21 -19.41
C GLY A 37 9.12 -19.21 -18.76
N PRO A 38 7.81 -19.46 -18.83
CA PRO A 38 6.85 -18.64 -18.09
C PRO A 38 7.31 -18.55 -16.63
N PRO A 39 7.30 -17.35 -16.01
CA PRO A 39 7.76 -17.19 -14.63
C PRO A 39 7.06 -18.24 -13.76
N GLU A 40 7.86 -19.05 -13.07
CA GLU A 40 7.35 -20.11 -12.21
C GLU A 40 6.39 -19.47 -11.20
N ALA A 41 5.14 -19.94 -11.17
CA ALA A 41 4.12 -19.35 -10.33
C ALA A 41 4.61 -19.34 -8.87
N VAL A 42 4.68 -18.16 -8.26
CA VAL A 42 5.21 -18.08 -6.90
C VAL A 42 4.30 -18.87 -5.97
N LYS A 43 4.89 -19.88 -5.32
CA LYS A 43 4.18 -20.69 -4.34
C LYS A 43 3.97 -19.87 -3.07
N VAL A 44 2.71 -19.61 -2.73
CA VAL A 44 2.33 -18.99 -1.45
C VAL A 44 2.72 -19.92 -0.31
N VAL A 45 3.46 -19.41 0.68
CA VAL A 45 3.89 -20.14 1.87
C VAL A 45 3.38 -19.39 3.10
N LEU A 46 2.34 -19.91 3.74
CA LEU A 46 1.76 -19.37 4.97
C LEU A 46 2.36 -20.03 6.21
N GLY A 47 2.62 -19.25 7.24
CA GLY A 47 3.08 -19.75 8.53
C GLY A 47 1.94 -20.39 9.32
N ASP A 48 2.20 -21.59 9.86
CA ASP A 48 1.25 -22.44 10.61
C ASP A 48 1.49 -22.43 12.12
N GLY A 49 2.42 -21.60 12.60
CA GLY A 49 2.90 -21.56 13.99
C GLY A 49 3.99 -22.60 14.31
N LYS A 50 4.34 -23.49 13.38
CA LYS A 50 5.37 -24.53 13.54
C LYS A 50 6.55 -24.29 12.60
N SER A 51 6.29 -24.31 11.29
CA SER A 51 7.27 -24.07 10.22
C SER A 51 7.48 -22.58 9.94
N GLY A 52 6.48 -21.76 10.26
CA GLY A 52 6.54 -20.31 10.20
C GLY A 52 5.61 -19.66 11.22
N PRO A 53 5.68 -18.33 11.40
CA PRO A 53 4.83 -17.61 12.34
C PRO A 53 3.38 -17.62 11.87
N ALA A 54 2.46 -18.02 12.74
CA ALA A 54 1.03 -18.04 12.41
C ALA A 54 0.53 -16.65 11.98
N GLY A 55 -0.24 -16.59 10.89
CA GLY A 55 -0.80 -15.34 10.35
C GLY A 55 0.19 -14.50 9.53
N MET A 56 1.36 -15.04 9.20
CA MET A 56 2.35 -14.40 8.32
C MET A 56 2.58 -15.24 7.06
N ALA A 57 2.90 -14.60 5.95
CA ALA A 57 3.34 -15.24 4.71
C ALA A 57 4.84 -15.03 4.51
N TRP A 58 5.50 -16.04 3.93
CA TRP A 58 6.90 -15.94 3.54
C TRP A 58 7.02 -15.16 2.23
N VAL A 59 7.84 -14.11 2.26
CA VAL A 59 8.24 -13.35 1.08
C VAL A 59 9.64 -13.81 0.71
N PRO A 60 9.84 -14.45 -0.46
CA PRO A 60 11.16 -14.92 -0.87
C PRO A 60 12.07 -13.73 -1.18
N GLY A 61 13.31 -13.79 -0.69
CA GLY A 61 14.30 -12.77 -0.96
C GLY A 61 14.71 -12.76 -2.43
N ARG A 62 14.88 -11.58 -3.00
CA ARG A 62 15.28 -11.39 -4.40
C ARG A 62 15.86 -10.00 -4.63
N GLU A 63 16.56 -9.87 -5.76
CA GLU A 63 16.74 -8.57 -6.40
C GLU A 63 15.46 -8.20 -7.17
N PHE A 64 15.03 -6.94 -7.05
CA PHE A 64 13.89 -6.40 -7.79
C PHE A 64 14.11 -4.94 -8.16
N LEU A 65 13.35 -4.45 -9.15
CA LEU A 65 13.28 -3.02 -9.45
C LEU A 65 12.31 -2.31 -8.49
N MET A 66 12.87 -1.52 -7.59
CA MET A 66 12.15 -0.64 -6.67
C MET A 66 11.90 0.73 -7.32
N GLY A 67 10.75 1.33 -7.02
CA GLY A 67 10.25 2.52 -7.71
C GLY A 67 9.63 2.17 -9.06
N SER A 68 9.41 3.18 -9.89
CA SER A 68 8.76 3.00 -11.18
C SER A 68 9.28 3.99 -12.21
N SER A 69 9.25 3.59 -13.48
CA SER A 69 9.43 4.49 -14.63
C SER A 69 8.11 4.70 -15.39
N HIS A 70 6.98 4.27 -14.81
CA HIS A 70 5.66 4.41 -15.43
C HIS A 70 5.24 5.89 -15.48
N LYS A 71 4.44 6.29 -16.47
CA LYS A 71 3.97 7.68 -16.66
C LYS A 71 3.16 8.24 -15.48
N LEU A 72 2.63 7.37 -14.63
CA LEU A 72 1.88 7.76 -13.42
C LEU A 72 2.79 7.93 -12.18
N ALA A 73 4.06 7.54 -12.28
CA ALA A 73 5.00 7.64 -11.18
C ALA A 73 5.29 9.11 -10.84
N GLN A 74 5.22 9.43 -9.57
CA GLN A 74 5.59 10.75 -9.06
C GLN A 74 7.12 10.92 -9.05
N PRO A 75 7.64 12.16 -9.03
CA PRO A 75 9.09 12.40 -9.00
C PRO A 75 9.85 11.69 -7.87
N ASN A 76 9.21 11.49 -6.72
CA ASN A 76 9.77 10.80 -5.56
C ASN A 76 9.74 9.26 -5.67
N GLU A 77 9.05 8.70 -6.67
CA GLU A 77 8.99 7.27 -7.01
C GLU A 77 10.01 6.88 -8.10
N MET A 78 10.71 7.88 -8.65
CA MET A 78 11.66 7.74 -9.76
C MET A 78 13.10 7.99 -9.30
N PRO A 79 14.10 7.38 -9.99
CA PRO A 79 13.95 6.36 -11.01
C PRO A 79 13.67 4.97 -10.41
N ALA A 80 13.16 4.05 -11.24
CA ALA A 80 13.24 2.63 -10.92
C ALA A 80 14.72 2.21 -10.80
N HIS A 81 15.07 1.48 -9.74
CA HIS A 81 16.45 1.08 -9.45
C HIS A 81 16.48 -0.29 -8.77
N LYS A 82 17.60 -1.00 -8.91
CA LYS A 82 17.76 -2.34 -8.33
C LYS A 82 18.01 -2.27 -6.83
N VAL A 83 17.31 -3.12 -6.09
CA VAL A 83 17.52 -3.36 -4.66
C VAL A 83 17.51 -4.87 -4.41
N SER A 84 18.38 -5.35 -3.53
CA SER A 84 18.36 -6.74 -3.06
C SER A 84 17.73 -6.79 -1.66
N VAL A 85 16.73 -7.65 -1.48
CA VAL A 85 16.06 -7.83 -0.19
C VAL A 85 16.09 -9.31 0.18
N SER A 86 16.52 -9.62 1.40
CA SER A 86 16.53 -10.96 1.99
C SER A 86 15.12 -11.51 2.20
N GLY A 87 14.98 -12.82 2.36
CA GLY A 87 13.68 -13.42 2.65
C GLY A 87 13.20 -13.14 4.08
N PHE A 88 11.91 -12.86 4.24
CA PHE A 88 11.29 -12.54 5.54
C PHE A 88 9.84 -13.00 5.61
N TRP A 89 9.27 -13.00 6.81
CA TRP A 89 7.85 -13.21 7.06
C TRP A 89 7.14 -11.86 7.16
N MET A 90 6.00 -11.69 6.51
CA MET A 90 5.13 -10.51 6.61
C MET A 90 3.74 -10.90 7.08
N ASP A 91 3.11 -10.09 7.93
CA ASP A 91 1.70 -10.28 8.27
C ASP A 91 0.85 -10.34 7.01
N VAL A 92 -0.03 -11.33 6.94
CA VAL A 92 -0.94 -11.54 5.80
C VAL A 92 -1.89 -10.35 5.62
N ASN A 93 -2.23 -9.69 6.72
CA ASN A 93 -3.18 -8.59 6.82
C ASN A 93 -2.56 -7.43 7.62
N ASP A 94 -3.15 -6.24 7.53
CA ASP A 94 -2.91 -5.16 8.48
C ASP A 94 -3.24 -5.59 9.92
N VAL A 95 -2.60 -4.92 10.89
CA VAL A 95 -2.88 -5.14 12.30
C VAL A 95 -4.33 -4.75 12.59
N THR A 96 -5.12 -5.66 13.14
CA THR A 96 -6.55 -5.42 13.37
C THR A 96 -6.81 -4.72 14.70
N ASN A 97 -8.00 -4.14 14.85
CA ASN A 97 -8.48 -3.59 16.12
C ASN A 97 -8.42 -4.62 17.27
N ALA A 98 -8.81 -5.87 17.03
CA ALA A 98 -8.71 -6.92 18.04
C ALA A 98 -7.26 -7.25 18.43
N GLN A 99 -6.35 -7.23 17.47
CA GLN A 99 -4.92 -7.44 17.73
C GLN A 99 -4.33 -6.29 18.55
N PHE A 100 -4.59 -5.05 18.15
CA PHE A 100 -4.12 -3.86 18.85
C PHE A 100 -4.73 -3.72 20.25
N ARG A 101 -6.01 -4.10 20.42
CA ARG A 101 -6.65 -4.17 21.73
C ARG A 101 -5.91 -5.08 22.70
N ARG A 102 -5.50 -6.29 22.26
CA ARG A 102 -4.72 -7.20 23.11
C ARG A 102 -3.39 -6.60 23.55
N PHE A 103 -2.73 -5.85 22.65
CA PHE A 103 -1.52 -5.11 23.01
C PHE A 103 -1.79 -4.08 24.10
N VAL A 104 -2.81 -3.23 23.91
CA VAL A 104 -3.17 -2.20 24.89
C VAL A 104 -3.57 -2.81 26.24
N GLU A 105 -4.39 -3.86 26.23
CA GLU A 105 -4.82 -4.56 27.45
C GLU A 105 -3.65 -5.22 28.19
N ALA A 106 -2.69 -5.80 27.46
CA ALA A 106 -1.54 -6.47 28.05
C ALA A 106 -0.49 -5.51 28.63
N THR A 107 -0.46 -4.26 28.18
CA THR A 107 0.64 -3.32 28.47
C THR A 107 0.19 -2.03 29.17
N GLY A 108 -1.10 -1.71 29.14
CA GLY A 108 -1.61 -0.42 29.56
C GLY A 108 -1.17 0.73 28.63
N TYR A 109 -0.78 0.43 27.39
CA TYR A 109 -0.26 1.42 26.45
C TYR A 109 -1.31 2.50 26.11
N VAL A 110 -0.85 3.76 26.12
CA VAL A 110 -1.65 4.95 25.76
C VAL A 110 -1.09 5.50 24.46
N THR A 111 -1.89 5.56 23.40
CA THR A 111 -1.38 5.98 22.08
C THR A 111 -1.04 7.45 22.04
N THR A 112 -0.25 7.86 21.05
CA THR A 112 0.06 9.29 20.80
C THR A 112 -1.20 10.15 20.70
N ALA A 113 -2.26 9.64 20.04
CA ALA A 113 -3.54 10.35 19.90
C ALA A 113 -4.30 10.51 21.23
N GLU A 114 -4.00 9.70 22.24
CA GLU A 114 -4.60 9.76 23.58
C GLU A 114 -3.80 10.67 24.53
N GLN A 115 -2.64 11.18 24.11
CA GLN A 115 -1.76 12.03 24.91
C GLN A 115 -1.90 13.52 24.56
N LYS A 116 -1.59 14.39 25.53
CA LYS A 116 -1.51 15.84 25.28
C LYS A 116 -0.36 16.11 24.28
N PRO A 117 -0.62 16.77 23.12
CA PRO A 117 0.43 17.12 22.18
C PRO A 117 1.51 18.00 22.83
N ARG A 118 2.77 17.72 22.54
CA ARG A 118 3.89 18.54 23.00
C ARG A 118 4.23 19.57 21.93
N TRP A 119 4.39 20.83 22.33
CA TRP A 119 4.83 21.90 21.42
C TRP A 119 6.14 21.56 20.70
N GLU A 120 7.06 20.90 21.40
CA GLU A 120 8.36 20.50 20.84
C GLU A 120 8.24 19.53 19.66
N ASP A 121 7.22 18.66 19.66
CA ASP A 121 6.95 17.73 18.57
C ASP A 121 6.21 18.39 17.42
N LEU A 122 5.36 19.38 17.70
CA LEU A 122 4.59 20.11 16.68
C LEU A 122 5.44 21.15 15.95
N LYS A 123 6.27 21.91 16.66
CA LYS A 123 6.97 23.06 16.09
C LYS A 123 7.94 22.70 14.98
N VAL A 124 8.44 21.46 14.95
CA VAL A 124 9.34 20.97 13.89
C VAL A 124 8.61 20.74 12.57
N GLN A 125 7.27 20.63 12.59
CA GLN A 125 6.41 20.51 11.41
C GLN A 125 5.88 21.87 10.92
N LEU A 126 6.19 22.98 11.62
CA LEU A 126 5.63 24.30 11.33
C LEU A 126 6.67 25.24 10.71
N PRO A 127 6.24 26.26 9.95
CA PRO A 127 7.14 27.29 9.44
C PRO A 127 7.97 27.93 10.58
N PRO A 128 9.27 28.21 10.35
CA PRO A 128 10.09 28.91 11.33
C PRO A 128 9.43 30.22 11.79
N GLY A 129 9.39 30.43 13.11
CA GLY A 129 8.78 31.63 13.72
C GLY A 129 7.28 31.52 13.99
N THR A 130 6.64 30.36 13.74
CA THR A 130 5.24 30.15 14.13
C THR A 130 5.10 30.25 15.65
N PRO A 131 4.22 31.12 16.18
CA PRO A 131 4.06 31.30 17.61
C PRO A 131 3.49 30.04 18.25
N ARG A 132 3.95 29.74 19.47
CA ARG A 132 3.37 28.66 20.27
C ARG A 132 1.89 28.99 20.55
N PRO A 133 0.95 28.07 20.26
CA PRO A 133 -0.45 28.27 20.59
C PRO A 133 -0.65 28.23 22.11
N ASP A 134 -1.78 28.75 22.58
CA ASP A 134 -2.18 28.60 23.97
C ASP A 134 -2.29 27.11 24.34
N ASP A 135 -1.90 26.78 25.58
CA ASP A 135 -1.87 25.41 26.08
C ASP A 135 -3.25 24.73 26.09
N SER A 136 -4.34 25.51 26.13
CA SER A 136 -5.72 25.01 26.03
C SER A 136 -6.05 24.42 24.65
N LEU A 137 -5.29 24.76 23.61
CA LEU A 137 -5.47 24.22 22.26
C LEU A 137 -4.72 22.90 22.04
N LEU A 138 -3.77 22.58 22.92
CA LEU A 138 -3.01 21.33 22.89
C LEU A 138 -3.78 20.25 23.65
N VAL A 139 -4.77 19.64 23.00
CA VAL A 139 -5.62 18.57 23.56
C VAL A 139 -5.40 17.26 22.82
N PRO A 140 -5.58 16.08 23.46
CA PRO A 140 -5.51 14.79 22.77
C PRO A 140 -6.52 14.70 21.61
N GLY A 141 -6.15 14.00 20.56
CA GLY A 141 -6.93 13.88 19.34
C GLY A 141 -6.05 13.50 18.15
N ALA A 142 -6.69 13.39 16.99
CA ALA A 142 -6.04 12.95 15.76
C ALA A 142 -6.72 13.56 14.53
N MET A 143 -6.08 13.40 13.37
CA MET A 143 -6.63 13.88 12.10
C MET A 143 -7.73 12.94 11.59
N VAL A 144 -8.89 13.49 11.27
CA VAL A 144 -10.07 12.77 10.79
C VAL A 144 -10.51 13.31 9.44
N PHE A 145 -10.76 12.40 8.51
CA PHE A 145 -11.46 12.73 7.27
C PHE A 145 -12.93 12.94 7.58
N VAL A 146 -13.44 14.13 7.28
CA VAL A 146 -14.84 14.51 7.51
C VAL A 146 -15.63 14.68 6.21
N GLY A 147 -14.95 14.59 5.06
CA GLY A 147 -15.55 14.82 3.75
C GLY A 147 -16.03 16.26 3.54
N THR A 148 -16.80 16.47 2.46
CA THR A 148 -17.48 17.75 2.17
C THR A 148 -18.91 17.52 1.69
N GLU A 149 -19.77 18.53 1.88
CA GLU A 149 -21.14 18.50 1.37
C GLU A 149 -21.22 18.70 -0.15
N SER A 150 -20.19 19.30 -0.75
CA SER A 150 -20.10 19.58 -2.19
C SER A 150 -18.67 19.44 -2.69
N GLU A 151 -18.50 19.42 -4.00
CA GLU A 151 -17.16 19.51 -4.59
C GLU A 151 -16.46 20.80 -4.14
N VAL A 152 -15.16 20.69 -3.91
CA VAL A 152 -14.28 21.77 -3.45
C VAL A 152 -12.96 21.68 -4.21
N SER A 153 -12.14 22.73 -4.12
CA SER A 153 -10.79 22.67 -4.69
C SER A 153 -9.97 21.58 -4.01
N LEU A 154 -9.45 20.65 -4.80
CA LEU A 154 -8.59 19.55 -4.33
C LEU A 154 -7.20 20.03 -3.86
N ARG A 155 -6.87 21.31 -4.03
CA ARG A 155 -5.63 21.90 -3.52
C ARG A 155 -5.69 22.29 -2.05
N ASP A 156 -6.88 22.37 -1.47
CA ASP A 156 -7.08 22.77 -0.08
C ASP A 156 -7.61 21.60 0.75
N TYR A 157 -6.70 20.74 1.21
CA TYR A 157 -7.06 19.57 2.02
C TYR A 157 -7.67 19.93 3.37
N SER A 158 -7.50 21.17 3.84
CA SER A 158 -8.15 21.68 5.04
C SER A 158 -9.67 21.72 4.90
N ARG A 159 -10.23 21.53 3.70
CA ARG A 159 -11.68 21.45 3.49
C ARG A 159 -12.30 20.14 4.01
N TRP A 160 -11.60 19.02 3.93
CA TRP A 160 -12.10 17.68 4.30
C TRP A 160 -11.32 16.98 5.43
N TRP A 161 -10.23 17.57 5.92
CA TRP A 161 -9.49 17.08 7.09
C TRP A 161 -9.68 17.98 8.30
N ARG A 162 -9.93 17.39 9.47
CA ARG A 162 -10.02 18.11 10.74
C ARG A 162 -9.18 17.42 11.80
N TYR A 163 -8.52 18.21 12.64
CA TYR A 163 -8.08 17.72 13.94
C TYR A 163 -9.30 17.58 14.84
N VAL A 164 -9.58 16.38 15.34
CA VAL A 164 -10.76 16.11 16.17
C VAL A 164 -10.30 15.74 17.57
N PRO A 165 -10.56 16.59 18.59
CA PRO A 165 -10.27 16.27 19.97
C PRO A 165 -10.92 14.95 20.40
N GLY A 166 -10.14 14.09 21.05
CA GLY A 166 -10.58 12.77 21.50
C GLY A 166 -10.73 11.71 20.40
N ALA A 167 -10.41 12.00 19.14
CA ALA A 167 -10.26 10.97 18.13
C ALA A 167 -9.02 10.11 18.41
N ASN A 168 -9.19 8.79 18.46
CA ASN A 168 -8.14 7.82 18.72
C ASN A 168 -8.53 6.45 18.14
N TRP A 169 -7.72 5.42 18.37
CA TRP A 169 -7.95 4.09 17.78
C TRP A 169 -9.26 3.42 18.26
N ARG A 170 -9.79 3.75 19.45
CA ARG A 170 -11.08 3.26 19.95
C ARG A 170 -12.26 4.08 19.43
N HIS A 171 -12.01 5.34 19.14
CA HIS A 171 -12.98 6.35 18.68
C HIS A 171 -12.46 7.03 17.39
N PRO A 172 -12.40 6.32 16.25
CA PRO A 172 -11.64 6.79 15.07
C PRO A 172 -12.17 8.06 14.41
N GLN A 173 -13.45 8.40 14.61
CA GLN A 173 -14.08 9.62 14.12
C GLN A 173 -14.31 10.67 15.24
N GLY A 174 -13.76 10.45 16.44
CA GLY A 174 -13.98 11.29 17.62
C GLY A 174 -14.90 10.66 18.67
N PRO A 175 -15.13 11.33 19.82
CA PRO A 175 -15.70 10.73 21.04
C PRO A 175 -17.04 10.01 20.88
N GLY A 176 -17.86 10.38 19.89
CA GLY A 176 -19.15 9.73 19.62
C GLY A 176 -19.06 8.45 18.77
N SER A 177 -17.89 8.12 18.23
CA SER A 177 -17.68 6.93 17.40
C SER A 177 -17.23 5.72 18.22
N SER A 178 -17.25 4.52 17.65
CA SER A 178 -16.66 3.34 18.28
C SER A 178 -16.17 2.32 17.26
N ILE A 179 -15.32 1.40 17.72
CA ILE A 179 -14.91 0.20 16.99
C ILE A 179 -15.77 -1.03 17.29
N ALA A 180 -16.96 -0.87 17.88
CA ALA A 180 -17.85 -2.00 18.15
C ALA A 180 -18.22 -2.72 16.84
N GLY A 181 -18.04 -4.04 16.80
CA GLY A 181 -18.26 -4.85 15.61
C GLY A 181 -17.19 -4.70 14.51
N LYS A 182 -16.07 -4.02 14.77
CA LYS A 182 -14.98 -3.78 13.80
C LYS A 182 -13.66 -4.42 14.23
N ASP A 183 -13.73 -5.59 14.88
CA ASP A 183 -12.56 -6.28 15.45
C ASP A 183 -11.56 -6.78 14.39
N ASP A 184 -12.07 -7.09 13.20
CA ASP A 184 -11.36 -7.53 12.00
C ASP A 184 -11.02 -6.38 11.04
N HIS A 185 -11.40 -5.14 11.35
CA HIS A 185 -10.93 -3.97 10.60
C HIS A 185 -9.48 -3.61 11.01
N PRO A 186 -8.70 -2.98 10.11
CA PRO A 186 -7.38 -2.47 10.47
C PRO A 186 -7.50 -1.42 11.56
N VAL A 187 -6.56 -1.43 12.50
CA VAL A 187 -6.42 -0.34 13.47
C VAL A 187 -5.96 0.93 12.75
N VAL A 188 -6.59 2.06 13.09
CA VAL A 188 -6.26 3.40 12.56
C VAL A 188 -6.05 4.39 13.72
N GLN A 189 -5.77 5.66 13.42
CA GLN A 189 -5.41 6.67 14.42
C GLN A 189 -4.20 6.27 15.28
N VAL A 190 -3.26 5.56 14.65
CA VAL A 190 -2.00 5.12 15.26
C VAL A 190 -0.84 5.87 14.62
N SER A 191 -0.01 6.48 15.46
CA SER A 191 1.24 7.13 15.05
C SER A 191 2.32 6.08 14.73
N TYR A 192 3.44 6.54 14.16
CA TYR A 192 4.59 5.66 13.92
C TYR A 192 5.11 5.03 15.23
N GLN A 193 5.10 5.78 16.33
CA GLN A 193 5.54 5.29 17.64
C GLN A 193 4.61 4.19 18.18
N ASP A 194 3.30 4.33 17.98
CA ASP A 194 2.32 3.31 18.38
C ASP A 194 2.53 2.01 17.60
N ALA A 195 2.76 2.13 16.30
CA ALA A 195 3.04 0.99 15.42
C ALA A 195 4.34 0.28 15.83
N MET A 196 5.40 1.03 16.14
CA MET A 196 6.67 0.48 16.66
C MET A 196 6.49 -0.21 18.02
N ALA A 197 5.75 0.40 18.95
CA ALA A 197 5.51 -0.13 20.28
C ALA A 197 4.77 -1.48 20.20
N TYR A 198 3.71 -1.54 19.38
CA TYR A 198 3.02 -2.78 19.08
C TYR A 198 3.95 -3.83 18.46
N ALA A 199 4.71 -3.45 17.42
CA ALA A 199 5.57 -4.39 16.70
C ALA A 199 6.61 -5.00 17.65
N LYS A 200 7.22 -4.19 18.52
CA LYS A 200 8.16 -4.64 19.54
C LYS A 200 7.50 -5.60 20.54
N TRP A 201 6.31 -5.26 21.05
CA TRP A 201 5.56 -6.13 21.96
C TRP A 201 5.22 -7.48 21.32
N ALA A 202 4.86 -7.47 20.04
CA ALA A 202 4.56 -8.68 19.28
C ALA A 202 5.79 -9.53 18.93
N GLY A 203 7.01 -9.07 19.26
CA GLY A 203 8.27 -9.73 18.89
C GLY A 203 8.62 -9.57 17.41
N LYS A 204 8.09 -8.54 16.76
CA LYS A 204 8.20 -8.25 15.32
C LYS A 204 8.85 -6.88 15.10
N ARG A 205 8.78 -6.37 13.88
CA ARG A 205 9.17 -5.00 13.51
C ARG A 205 8.30 -4.46 12.36
N LEU A 206 8.40 -3.17 12.07
CA LEU A 206 7.85 -2.64 10.82
C LEU A 206 8.68 -3.10 9.61
N PRO A 207 8.06 -3.28 8.43
CA PRO A 207 8.80 -3.54 7.19
C PRO A 207 9.67 -2.33 6.84
N THR A 208 10.82 -2.56 6.20
CA THR A 208 11.46 -1.47 5.46
C THR A 208 10.61 -1.09 4.24
N GLU A 209 10.85 0.08 3.65
CA GLU A 209 10.17 0.51 2.44
C GLU A 209 10.40 -0.47 1.29
N SER A 210 11.62 -1.00 1.16
CA SER A 210 11.97 -1.98 0.13
C SER A 210 11.33 -3.34 0.37
N GLU A 211 11.27 -3.82 1.62
CA GLU A 211 10.53 -5.02 1.98
C GLU A 211 9.05 -4.87 1.64
N TRP A 212 8.45 -3.73 2.01
CA TRP A 212 7.05 -3.45 1.73
C TRP A 212 6.75 -3.46 0.23
N GLU A 213 7.54 -2.75 -0.57
CA GLU A 213 7.29 -2.65 -2.01
C GLU A 213 7.51 -4.00 -2.71
N MET A 214 8.57 -4.73 -2.36
CA MET A 214 8.82 -6.07 -2.90
C MET A 214 7.66 -7.02 -2.57
N ALA A 215 7.18 -6.97 -1.32
CA ALA A 215 6.05 -7.76 -0.87
C ALA A 215 4.75 -7.38 -1.59
N ALA A 216 4.51 -6.07 -1.78
CA ALA A 216 3.32 -5.54 -2.45
C ALA A 216 3.22 -5.98 -3.91
N ARG A 217 4.37 -6.06 -4.59
CA ARG A 217 4.47 -6.53 -5.98
C ARG A 217 4.10 -8.00 -6.15
N GLY A 218 4.14 -8.81 -5.10
CA GLY A 218 3.61 -10.18 -5.13
C GLY A 218 4.27 -11.07 -6.20
N GLY A 219 5.54 -10.83 -6.55
CA GLY A 219 6.26 -11.55 -7.60
C GLY A 219 6.14 -10.95 -9.00
N LEU A 220 5.31 -9.92 -9.20
CA LEU A 220 5.20 -9.22 -10.48
C LEU A 220 6.33 -8.19 -10.65
N GLU A 221 6.97 -8.19 -11.82
CA GLU A 221 8.00 -7.21 -12.16
C GLU A 221 7.34 -5.92 -12.65
N GLN A 222 7.62 -4.79 -11.99
CA GLN A 222 7.21 -3.45 -12.40
C GLN A 222 5.70 -3.21 -12.60
N ALA A 223 4.84 -4.14 -12.16
CA ALA A 223 3.39 -3.97 -12.24
C ALA A 223 2.89 -2.72 -11.49
N THR A 224 1.92 -2.02 -12.08
CA THR A 224 1.34 -0.80 -11.49
C THR A 224 0.63 -1.09 -10.15
N TYR A 225 -0.14 -2.18 -10.07
CA TYR A 225 -0.88 -2.61 -8.89
C TYR A 225 -0.38 -3.95 -8.36
N ALA A 226 -0.77 -4.31 -7.14
CA ALA A 226 -0.40 -5.57 -6.51
C ALA A 226 -0.91 -6.82 -7.25
N TRP A 227 -1.85 -6.63 -8.18
CA TRP A 227 -2.49 -7.69 -8.98
C TRP A 227 -2.24 -7.55 -10.49
N GLY A 228 -1.47 -6.55 -10.96
CA GLY A 228 -1.21 -6.34 -12.39
C GLY A 228 -1.35 -4.88 -12.84
N GLU A 229 -1.70 -4.67 -14.11
CA GLU A 229 -1.75 -3.33 -14.73
C GLU A 229 -3.14 -2.69 -14.77
N GLU A 230 -4.19 -3.50 -14.79
CA GLU A 230 -5.57 -3.02 -14.88
C GLU A 230 -6.12 -2.74 -13.47
N LEU A 231 -6.70 -1.57 -13.24
CA LEU A 231 -7.28 -1.21 -11.94
C LEU A 231 -8.45 -2.11 -11.57
N LEU A 232 -9.32 -2.38 -12.54
CA LEU A 232 -10.52 -3.19 -12.41
C LEU A 232 -10.44 -4.38 -13.38
N PRO A 233 -9.58 -5.39 -13.14
CA PRO A 233 -9.46 -6.53 -14.03
C PRO A 233 -10.82 -7.20 -14.20
N GLN A 234 -11.31 -7.27 -15.44
CA GLN A 234 -12.64 -7.81 -15.77
C GLN A 234 -13.79 -7.05 -15.05
N GLY A 235 -13.60 -5.77 -14.75
CA GLY A 235 -14.55 -4.93 -14.02
C GLY A 235 -14.62 -5.22 -12.51
N LYS A 236 -13.72 -6.04 -11.95
CA LYS A 236 -13.73 -6.40 -10.53
C LYS A 236 -12.90 -5.43 -9.69
N ALA A 237 -13.46 -4.93 -8.60
CA ALA A 237 -12.72 -4.19 -7.59
C ALA A 237 -11.71 -5.11 -6.86
N MET A 238 -10.47 -4.62 -6.71
CA MET A 238 -9.37 -5.39 -6.11
C MET A 238 -8.81 -4.75 -4.83
N ALA A 239 -9.32 -3.59 -4.45
CA ALA A 239 -8.91 -2.85 -3.26
C ALA A 239 -10.06 -1.98 -2.75
N ASN A 240 -10.04 -1.69 -1.44
CA ASN A 240 -10.87 -0.65 -0.84
C ASN A 240 -10.26 0.72 -1.13
N ILE A 241 -10.74 1.41 -2.16
CA ILE A 241 -10.35 2.78 -2.53
C ILE A 241 -11.62 3.61 -2.75
N TRP A 242 -11.48 4.92 -2.91
CA TRP A 242 -12.63 5.79 -3.09
C TRP A 242 -13.44 5.36 -4.33
N ASP A 243 -12.78 5.18 -5.47
CA ASP A 243 -13.47 4.91 -6.75
C ASP A 243 -14.10 3.52 -6.84
N THR A 244 -13.73 2.58 -5.96
CA THR A 244 -14.35 1.24 -5.93
C THR A 244 -15.53 1.16 -4.98
N GLN A 245 -15.62 2.07 -4.00
CA GLN A 245 -16.66 2.06 -2.98
C GLN A 245 -17.67 3.21 -3.14
N GLN A 246 -17.24 4.32 -3.72
CA GLN A 246 -17.98 5.58 -3.74
C GLN A 246 -18.40 5.91 -5.17
N GLN A 247 -19.69 6.24 -5.34
CA GLN A 247 -20.21 6.74 -6.62
C GLN A 247 -20.18 8.26 -6.71
N GLN A 248 -19.64 8.94 -5.68
CA GLN A 248 -19.57 10.40 -5.60
C GLN A 248 -18.14 10.88 -5.85
N PRO A 249 -17.93 12.09 -6.40
CA PRO A 249 -16.60 12.67 -6.55
C PRO A 249 -15.89 12.81 -5.20
N PHE A 250 -14.60 12.52 -5.13
CA PHE A 250 -13.81 12.86 -3.95
C PHE A 250 -13.78 14.39 -3.76
N PRO A 251 -13.95 14.95 -2.54
CA PRO A 251 -14.15 14.32 -1.23
C PRO A 251 -15.61 14.39 -0.73
N VAL A 252 -16.58 14.36 -1.65
CA VAL A 252 -18.00 14.59 -1.35
C VAL A 252 -18.59 13.41 -0.58
N VAL A 253 -19.25 13.70 0.56
CA VAL A 253 -19.98 12.72 1.38
C VAL A 253 -21.37 13.28 1.68
N LYS A 254 -22.31 13.08 0.75
CA LYS A 254 -23.70 13.60 0.87
C LYS A 254 -24.72 12.62 1.45
N ASP A 255 -24.46 11.31 1.32
CA ASP A 255 -25.42 10.29 1.73
C ASP A 255 -24.92 9.61 3.00
N GLU A 256 -25.61 9.83 4.11
CA GLU A 256 -25.30 9.20 5.41
C GLU A 256 -25.34 7.67 5.35
N LYS A 257 -26.00 7.08 4.35
CA LYS A 257 -26.02 5.63 4.14
C LYS A 257 -24.72 5.09 3.55
N VAL A 258 -23.91 5.94 2.93
CA VAL A 258 -22.64 5.55 2.34
C VAL A 258 -21.54 5.72 3.39
N GLN A 259 -21.15 4.62 4.01
CA GLN A 259 -20.09 4.61 5.01
C GLN A 259 -18.72 4.64 4.32
N VAL A 260 -18.13 5.84 4.24
CA VAL A 260 -16.72 5.99 3.87
C VAL A 260 -15.85 5.48 5.02
N GLY A 261 -15.00 4.49 4.76
CA GLY A 261 -14.11 3.97 5.80
C GLY A 261 -13.37 2.70 5.43
N THR A 262 -12.71 2.17 6.44
CA THR A 262 -12.04 0.85 6.41
C THR A 262 -13.05 -0.27 6.16
N MET A 263 -12.61 -1.34 5.53
CA MET A 263 -13.29 -2.64 5.47
C MET A 263 -12.54 -3.66 6.33
N PRO A 264 -13.17 -4.80 6.67
CA PRO A 264 -12.45 -5.93 7.27
C PRO A 264 -11.20 -6.27 6.47
N VAL A 265 -10.11 -6.60 7.17
CA VAL A 265 -8.87 -6.99 6.50
C VAL A 265 -9.10 -8.22 5.62
N GLY A 266 -8.49 -8.23 4.44
CA GLY A 266 -8.64 -9.36 3.52
C GLY A 266 -9.98 -9.43 2.78
N SER A 267 -10.68 -8.30 2.66
CA SER A 267 -11.95 -8.22 1.91
C SER A 267 -11.78 -8.44 0.40
N PHE A 268 -10.57 -8.28 -0.14
CA PHE A 268 -10.25 -8.44 -1.56
C PHE A 268 -9.31 -9.63 -1.80
N SER A 269 -9.01 -9.95 -3.06
CA SER A 269 -8.07 -11.03 -3.38
C SER A 269 -6.65 -10.71 -2.89
N PRO A 270 -5.90 -11.69 -2.37
CA PRO A 270 -4.50 -11.49 -2.04
C PRO A 270 -3.62 -11.37 -3.29
N ASN A 271 -2.44 -10.79 -3.16
CA ASN A 271 -1.42 -10.80 -4.22
C ASN A 271 -0.71 -12.16 -4.35
N GLY A 272 0.27 -12.26 -5.25
CA GLY A 272 0.99 -13.51 -5.51
C GLY A 272 1.82 -14.08 -4.36
N TYR A 273 2.01 -13.33 -3.26
CA TYR A 273 2.63 -13.83 -2.02
C TYR A 273 1.61 -14.16 -0.93
N GLY A 274 0.30 -14.07 -1.22
CA GLY A 274 -0.75 -14.34 -0.24
C GLY A 274 -1.03 -13.18 0.70
N LEU A 275 -0.59 -11.96 0.35
CA LEU A 275 -0.78 -10.76 1.17
C LEU A 275 -2.01 -9.98 0.71
N TYR A 276 -2.84 -9.58 1.66
CA TYR A 276 -4.04 -8.78 1.42
C TYR A 276 -3.79 -7.31 1.68
N ASP A 277 -4.65 -6.45 1.12
CA ASP A 277 -4.68 -5.01 1.39
C ASP A 277 -3.32 -4.31 1.20
N MET A 278 -2.50 -4.81 0.25
CA MET A 278 -1.26 -4.13 -0.15
C MET A 278 -1.53 -2.85 -0.98
N ALA A 279 -2.79 -2.63 -1.33
CA ALA A 279 -3.30 -1.42 -1.97
C ALA A 279 -4.66 -1.07 -1.38
N GLY A 280 -4.86 0.20 -1.03
CA GLY A 280 -6.09 0.68 -0.41
C GLY A 280 -6.28 0.21 1.03
N ASN A 281 -7.53 0.24 1.49
CA ASN A 281 -7.96 0.10 2.88
C ASN A 281 -7.31 1.16 3.79
N VAL A 282 -6.08 0.95 4.26
CA VAL A 282 -5.35 1.93 5.05
C VAL A 282 -3.94 2.10 4.52
N TRP A 283 -3.41 3.32 4.65
CA TRP A 283 -1.98 3.55 4.51
C TRP A 283 -1.23 2.73 5.56
N GLN A 284 0.01 2.37 5.26
CA GLN A 284 0.82 1.50 6.11
C GLN A 284 2.15 2.14 6.44
N TRP A 285 2.44 2.29 7.74
CA TRP A 285 3.75 2.71 8.22
C TRP A 285 4.86 1.72 7.81
N THR A 286 5.98 2.24 7.33
CA THR A 286 7.23 1.48 7.18
C THR A 286 8.32 2.05 8.09
N ALA A 287 9.42 1.32 8.26
CA ALA A 287 10.49 1.67 9.19
C ALA A 287 11.26 2.94 8.78
N ASP A 288 11.32 3.24 7.49
CA ASP A 288 12.25 4.20 6.89
C ASP A 288 11.90 5.66 7.20
N TRP A 289 12.94 6.49 7.34
CA TRP A 289 12.77 7.93 7.19
C TRP A 289 12.45 8.26 5.72
N TYR A 290 11.57 9.23 5.51
CA TYR A 290 11.21 9.66 4.16
C TYR A 290 12.18 10.70 3.65
N ARG A 291 12.81 10.40 2.52
CA ARG A 291 13.40 11.42 1.64
C ARG A 291 12.79 11.37 0.24
N ALA A 292 12.45 12.53 -0.31
CA ALA A 292 11.95 12.69 -1.67
C ALA A 292 13.00 12.32 -2.73
N ASP A 293 14.29 12.43 -2.41
CA ASP A 293 15.42 12.13 -3.29
C ASP A 293 16.03 10.72 -3.06
N ALA A 294 15.48 9.92 -2.14
CA ALA A 294 16.05 8.63 -1.73
C ALA A 294 16.34 7.70 -2.92
N PHE A 295 15.40 7.57 -3.86
CA PHE A 295 15.56 6.65 -5.01
C PHE A 295 16.59 7.16 -6.01
N LYS A 296 16.70 8.48 -6.19
CA LYS A 296 17.77 9.08 -7.02
C LYS A 296 19.14 8.82 -6.42
N ILE A 297 19.29 8.89 -5.09
CA ILE A 297 20.54 8.59 -4.39
C ILE A 297 20.88 7.10 -4.53
N GLN A 298 19.93 6.21 -4.24
CA GLN A 298 20.16 4.76 -4.30
C GLN A 298 20.48 4.29 -5.72
N ALA A 299 19.87 4.88 -6.75
CA ALA A 299 20.15 4.56 -8.15
C ALA A 299 21.60 4.87 -8.59
N GLN A 300 22.35 5.67 -7.83
CA GLN A 300 23.75 5.99 -8.12
C GLN A 300 24.74 4.97 -7.54
N TYR A 301 24.28 4.04 -6.70
CA TYR A 301 25.15 3.00 -6.15
C TYR A 301 25.63 2.04 -7.24
N ARG A 302 26.94 1.72 -7.19
CA ARG A 302 27.55 0.79 -8.15
C ARG A 302 27.02 -0.64 -8.05
N GLN A 303 26.60 -1.02 -6.85
CA GLN A 303 25.98 -2.31 -6.56
C GLN A 303 24.60 -2.05 -5.97
N PRO A 304 23.59 -2.88 -6.30
CA PRO A 304 22.28 -2.80 -5.65
C PRO A 304 22.45 -2.84 -4.13
N PRO A 305 21.87 -1.90 -3.37
CA PRO A 305 21.90 -1.97 -1.93
C PRO A 305 21.21 -3.26 -1.46
N ALA A 306 21.84 -3.96 -0.52
CA ALA A 306 21.30 -5.15 0.10
C ALA A 306 20.62 -4.78 1.42
N ASP A 307 19.35 -5.16 1.57
CA ASP A 307 18.49 -4.86 2.73
C ASP A 307 18.57 -3.39 3.17
N PRO A 308 18.31 -2.41 2.29
CA PRO A 308 18.38 -1.00 2.66
C PRO A 308 17.39 -0.70 3.79
N ALA A 309 17.91 -0.06 4.84
CA ALA A 309 17.13 0.37 6.00
C ALA A 309 16.53 1.79 5.85
N GLY A 310 16.65 2.37 4.65
CA GLY A 310 16.30 3.75 4.36
C GLY A 310 17.39 4.77 4.73
N PRO A 311 17.15 6.06 4.46
CA PRO A 311 18.04 7.13 4.86
C PRO A 311 18.05 7.34 6.38
N ALA A 312 19.10 8.00 6.89
CA ALA A 312 19.25 8.28 8.31
C ALA A 312 18.39 9.48 8.81
N ASP A 313 17.91 10.31 7.89
CA ASP A 313 17.18 11.54 8.12
C ASP A 313 16.02 11.73 7.12
N SER A 314 15.25 12.80 7.31
CA SER A 314 14.12 13.15 6.44
C SER A 314 14.42 14.36 5.56
N TYR A 315 13.90 14.36 4.34
CA TYR A 315 14.02 15.46 3.39
C TYR A 315 12.84 15.50 2.43
N ASP A 316 12.04 16.56 2.47
CA ASP A 316 10.87 16.73 1.61
C ASP A 316 10.66 18.20 1.25
N PRO A 317 11.25 18.69 0.15
CA PRO A 317 11.13 20.08 -0.27
C PRO A 317 9.75 20.43 -0.83
N ASP A 318 8.90 19.43 -1.10
CA ASP A 318 7.66 19.61 -1.86
C ASP A 318 6.39 19.67 -0.97
N ASP A 319 6.53 19.63 0.36
CA ASP A 319 5.40 19.66 1.31
C ASP A 319 5.02 21.07 1.77
N GLY A 320 4.84 21.96 0.80
CA GLY A 320 4.28 23.29 0.99
C GLY A 320 5.00 24.14 2.03
N ILE A 321 4.33 24.37 3.17
CA ILE A 321 4.81 25.26 4.24
C ILE A 321 5.61 24.52 5.33
N VAL A 322 5.66 23.18 5.27
CA VAL A 322 6.41 22.36 6.23
C VAL A 322 7.91 22.50 5.93
N PRO A 323 8.79 22.69 6.94
CA PRO A 323 10.23 22.75 6.70
C PRO A 323 10.73 21.51 5.96
N PRO A 324 11.63 21.63 4.96
CA PRO A 324 12.09 20.48 4.18
C PRO A 324 12.75 19.37 5.01
N ALA A 325 13.37 19.71 6.14
CA ALA A 325 14.01 18.74 7.04
C ALA A 325 13.09 18.26 8.17
N ALA A 326 11.80 18.62 8.16
CA ALA A 326 10.84 18.17 9.16
C ALA A 326 10.77 16.63 9.15
N PRO A 327 10.68 15.97 10.33
CA PRO A 327 10.73 14.53 10.41
C PRO A 327 9.51 13.90 9.75
N LYS A 328 9.73 13.01 8.80
CA LYS A 328 8.68 12.20 8.16
C LYS A 328 9.09 10.75 8.03
N ARG A 329 8.17 9.85 8.31
CA ARG A 329 8.34 8.41 8.03
C ARG A 329 7.61 8.06 6.75
N VAL A 330 8.12 7.03 6.07
CA VAL A 330 7.50 6.54 4.85
C VAL A 330 6.17 5.85 5.17
N THR A 331 5.15 6.17 4.38
CA THR A 331 3.90 5.42 4.31
C THR A 331 3.67 4.92 2.88
N ARG A 332 3.06 3.74 2.77
CA ARG A 332 2.82 3.03 1.49
C ARG A 332 1.38 2.51 1.38
N GLY A 333 0.95 2.19 0.17
CA GLY A 333 -0.29 1.43 -0.10
C GLY A 333 -1.54 2.23 -0.39
N GLY A 334 -1.61 3.52 -0.03
CA GLY A 334 -2.85 4.28 -0.19
C GLY A 334 -3.93 3.84 0.81
N SER A 335 -5.16 4.34 0.67
CA SER A 335 -6.26 4.03 1.58
C SER A 335 -7.61 4.05 0.87
N PHE A 336 -8.69 3.79 1.62
CA PHE A 336 -10.08 3.95 1.18
C PHE A 336 -10.43 5.37 0.68
N LEU A 337 -9.56 6.37 0.89
CA LEU A 337 -9.73 7.74 0.38
C LEU A 337 -8.98 8.01 -0.92
N CYS A 338 -8.17 7.08 -1.41
CA CYS A 338 -7.43 7.28 -2.64
C CYS A 338 -8.37 7.19 -3.86
N SER A 339 -8.21 8.12 -4.80
CA SER A 339 -9.04 8.27 -6.00
C SER A 339 -8.17 8.63 -7.21
N ASP A 340 -8.54 8.19 -8.40
CA ASP A 340 -7.91 8.53 -9.67
C ASP A 340 -7.86 10.04 -9.95
N THR A 341 -8.83 10.79 -9.42
CA THR A 341 -8.94 12.24 -9.57
C THR A 341 -8.06 13.05 -8.61
N TYR A 342 -7.58 12.45 -7.51
CA TYR A 342 -6.88 13.16 -6.45
C TYR A 342 -5.58 12.49 -5.98
N CYS A 343 -5.65 11.20 -5.66
CA CYS A 343 -4.56 10.46 -5.04
C CYS A 343 -4.51 9.01 -5.52
N ILE A 344 -3.66 8.74 -6.51
CA ILE A 344 -3.42 7.39 -7.07
C ILE A 344 -2.36 6.60 -6.29
N SER A 345 -2.35 6.70 -4.96
CA SER A 345 -1.30 6.09 -4.14
C SER A 345 -1.54 4.62 -3.77
N TYR A 346 -2.60 4.01 -4.31
CA TYR A 346 -2.84 2.56 -4.27
C TYR A 346 -1.97 1.76 -5.25
N ARG A 347 -1.03 2.42 -5.94
CA ARG A 347 -0.01 1.76 -6.77
C ARG A 347 1.11 1.21 -5.91
N THR A 348 1.72 0.11 -6.33
CA THR A 348 2.78 -0.55 -5.56
C THR A 348 4.00 0.35 -5.36
N SER A 349 4.33 1.21 -6.32
CA SER A 349 5.47 2.15 -6.26
C SER A 349 5.19 3.44 -5.48
N ALA A 350 3.93 3.75 -5.19
CA ALA A 350 3.56 5.02 -4.59
C ALA A 350 3.99 5.11 -3.13
N ARG A 351 4.51 6.29 -2.76
CA ARG A 351 5.07 6.57 -1.44
C ARG A 351 4.79 7.99 -1.00
N ARG A 352 4.64 8.18 0.31
CA ARG A 352 4.47 9.50 0.94
C ARG A 352 5.34 9.61 2.18
N GLY A 353 5.76 10.84 2.46
CA GLY A 353 6.26 11.21 3.77
C GLY A 353 5.10 11.62 4.65
N THR A 354 5.05 11.12 5.88
CA THR A 354 4.00 11.44 6.84
C THR A 354 4.62 11.79 8.18
N ASP A 355 4.10 12.83 8.83
CA ASP A 355 4.49 13.22 10.19
C ASP A 355 4.35 12.01 11.14
N PRO A 356 5.46 11.52 11.75
CA PRO A 356 5.44 10.31 12.56
C PRO A 356 4.57 10.43 13.83
N MET A 357 4.21 11.65 14.24
CA MET A 357 3.38 11.89 15.43
C MET A 357 1.89 11.92 15.14
N ASN A 358 1.49 11.96 13.86
CA ASN A 358 0.11 12.16 13.49
C ASN A 358 -0.62 10.82 13.26
N GLY A 359 -1.61 10.52 14.11
CA GLY A 359 -2.61 9.49 13.81
C GLY A 359 -3.61 10.03 12.78
N MET A 360 -3.98 9.19 11.80
CA MET A 360 -5.00 9.54 10.81
C MET A 360 -6.05 8.44 10.70
N SER A 361 -7.30 8.82 10.40
CA SER A 361 -8.44 7.90 10.27
C SER A 361 -8.31 6.87 9.12
N HIS A 362 -7.23 6.95 8.34
CA HIS A 362 -6.93 6.06 7.21
C HIS A 362 -5.54 5.43 7.27
N LEU A 363 -4.83 5.55 8.40
CA LEU A 363 -3.42 5.16 8.53
C LEU A 363 -3.27 4.11 9.62
N GLY A 364 -2.80 2.94 9.23
CA GLY A 364 -2.50 1.79 10.06
C GLY A 364 -1.11 1.24 9.76
N PHE A 365 -0.91 -0.07 9.95
CA PHE A 365 0.36 -0.72 9.70
C PHE A 365 0.21 -2.25 9.68
N ARG A 366 1.24 -2.91 9.15
CA ARG A 366 1.50 -4.35 9.27
C ARG A 366 2.92 -4.59 9.71
N THR A 367 3.22 -5.81 10.17
CA THR A 367 4.55 -6.12 10.70
C THR A 367 5.24 -7.24 9.94
N VAL A 368 6.55 -7.32 10.13
CA VAL A 368 7.41 -8.36 9.55
C VAL A 368 8.30 -8.99 10.60
N MET A 369 8.86 -10.14 10.26
CA MET A 369 9.78 -10.88 11.10
C MET A 369 10.81 -11.62 10.26
N THR A 370 12.08 -11.54 10.64
CA THR A 370 13.15 -12.32 9.99
C THR A 370 13.11 -13.78 10.44
N PRO A 371 13.70 -14.72 9.68
CA PRO A 371 13.89 -16.11 10.14
C PRO A 371 14.58 -16.20 11.51
N ALA A 372 15.55 -15.32 11.78
CA ALA A 372 16.26 -15.27 13.05
C ALA A 372 15.33 -14.85 14.21
N GLN A 373 14.52 -13.81 14.01
CA GLN A 373 13.53 -13.38 15.00
C GLN A 373 12.50 -14.49 15.29
N TRP A 374 12.04 -15.21 14.26
CA TRP A 374 11.14 -16.34 14.44
C TRP A 374 11.77 -17.46 15.29
N LYS A 375 13.02 -17.84 14.99
CA LYS A 375 13.74 -18.86 15.75
C LYS A 375 13.91 -18.48 17.23
N LEU A 376 14.19 -17.20 17.51
CA LEU A 376 14.26 -16.69 18.88
C LEU A 376 12.91 -16.78 19.59
N ALA A 377 11.81 -16.40 18.93
CA ALA A 377 10.46 -16.50 19.47
C ALA A 377 10.05 -17.95 19.80
N GLN A 378 10.43 -18.92 18.95
CA GLN A 378 10.20 -20.34 19.22
C GLN A 378 10.96 -20.83 20.45
N THR A 379 12.22 -20.42 20.61
CA THR A 379 13.05 -20.81 21.75
C THR A 379 12.46 -20.30 23.07
N ALA A 380 11.98 -19.07 23.10
CA ALA A 380 11.33 -18.48 24.28
C ALA A 380 10.06 -19.26 24.69
N ARG A 381 9.23 -19.68 23.73
CA ARG A 381 8.01 -20.48 24.00
C ARG A 381 8.33 -21.85 24.59
N ASN A 382 9.33 -22.55 24.03
CA ASN A 382 9.72 -23.87 24.52
C ASN A 382 10.39 -23.82 25.90
N GLY A 383 11.11 -22.73 26.22
CA GLY A 383 11.70 -22.52 27.54
C GLY A 383 10.68 -22.22 28.65
N ILE A 384 9.50 -21.70 28.30
CA ILE A 384 8.39 -21.49 29.23
C ILE A 384 7.58 -22.78 29.42
N ALA A 385 7.40 -23.59 28.38
CA ALA A 385 6.67 -24.87 28.46
C ALA A 385 7.44 -26.01 29.16
N SER A 386 8.75 -25.82 29.40
CA SER A 386 9.62 -26.80 30.07
C SER A 386 9.94 -26.45 31.54
N ARG A 387 9.32 -25.38 32.06
CA ARG A 387 9.32 -25.01 33.48
C ARG A 387 7.91 -25.17 34.02
#